data_AF-A0A0Q9I9K9-F1
#
_entry.id   AF-A0A0Q9I9K9-F1
#
_cell.length_a   1.000
_cell.length_b   1.000
_cell.length_c   1.000
_cell.angle_alpha   90.00
_cell.angle_beta   90.00
_cell.angle_gamma   90.00
#
_symmetry.space_group_name_H-M   'P 1'
#
loop_
_entity.id
_entity.type
_entity.pdbx_description
1 polymer ?
#
loop_
_entity_poly.entity_id
_entity_poly.type
_entity_poly.pdbx_seq_one_letter_code
_entity_poly.pdbx_strand_id
1 'polypeptide(L)'
;MPSYKITTDVDGDVQEEINDFPSQKAATDDIQIGLADALREKMPDGSHVAFAGTVADMNGRLLYRMSIEFRAQNAEEIAEESRLADEAAAQILTGLGKWVDPA
;
A
#
# COMPACT_ATOMS: atom_id res chain seq x y z
N MET A 1 14.75 28.83 8.06
CA MET A 1 14.23 27.47 8.29
C MET A 1 14.90 26.55 7.27
N PRO A 2 15.29 25.31 7.62
CA PRO A 2 15.77 24.36 6.63
C PRO A 2 14.67 23.95 5.66
N SER A 3 15.03 23.84 4.39
CA SER A 3 14.16 23.35 3.32
C SER A 3 14.31 21.84 3.18
N TYR A 4 13.19 21.17 2.90
CA TYR A 4 13.13 19.74 2.67
C TYR A 4 12.35 19.46 1.39
N LYS A 5 12.82 18.49 0.61
CA LYS A 5 12.07 17.94 -0.52
C LYS A 5 11.12 16.87 0.01
N ILE A 6 9.83 17.09 -0.16
CA ILE A 6 8.76 16.16 0.18
C ILE A 6 8.28 15.52 -1.12
N THR A 7 8.18 14.19 -1.15
CA THR A 7 7.58 13.48 -2.27
C THR A 7 6.49 12.59 -1.74
N THR A 8 5.28 12.72 -2.28
CA THR A 8 4.13 11.89 -1.98
C THR A 8 3.74 11.12 -3.24
N ASP A 9 3.44 9.84 -3.10
CA ASP A 9 2.97 8.97 -4.17
C ASP A 9 1.64 8.36 -3.72
N VAL A 10 0.59 8.65 -4.46
CA VAL A 10 -0.75 8.09 -4.23
C VAL A 10 -1.15 7.30 -5.46
N ASP A 11 -1.10 5.97 -5.34
CA ASP A 11 -1.51 5.05 -6.41
C ASP A 11 -0.81 5.32 -7.76
N GLY A 12 0.46 5.76 -7.71
CA GLY A 12 1.27 6.12 -8.87
C GLY A 12 1.20 7.60 -9.27
N ASP A 13 0.33 8.41 -8.63
CA ASP A 13 0.34 9.87 -8.76
C ASP A 13 1.41 10.47 -7.84
N VAL A 14 2.55 10.84 -8.43
CA VAL A 14 3.71 11.35 -7.70
C VAL A 14 3.70 12.88 -7.69
N GLN A 15 3.70 13.45 -6.49
CA GLN A 15 3.80 14.88 -6.25
C GLN A 15 5.08 15.19 -5.48
N GLU A 16 5.78 16.24 -5.89
CA GLU A 16 7.01 16.70 -5.27
C GLU A 16 6.91 18.17 -4.90
N GLU A 17 7.29 18.50 -3.66
CA GLU A 17 7.26 19.84 -3.12
C GLU A 17 8.54 20.14 -2.34
N ILE A 18 8.90 21.42 -2.27
CA ILE A 18 10.00 21.89 -1.43
C ILE A 18 9.42 22.84 -0.40
N ASN A 19 9.46 22.44 0.87
CA ASN A 19 8.83 23.17 1.96
C ASN A 19 9.84 23.46 3.07
N ASP A 20 9.69 24.62 3.69
CA ASP A 20 10.52 25.06 4.81
C ASP A 20 9.90 24.60 6.13
N PHE A 21 10.68 23.86 6.93
CA PHE A 21 10.23 23.37 8.22
C PHE A 21 11.15 23.84 9.36
N PRO A 22 10.63 23.98 10.59
CA PRO A 22 11.47 24.30 11.75
C PRO A 22 12.53 23.24 12.06
N SER A 23 12.26 21.98 11.69
CA SER A 23 13.14 20.83 11.90
C SER A 23 12.76 19.68 10.98
N GLN A 24 13.66 18.68 10.87
CA GLN A 24 13.37 17.43 10.17
C GLN A 24 12.14 16.72 10.78
N LYS A 25 12.00 16.75 12.11
CA LYS A 25 10.85 16.14 12.78
C LYS A 25 9.54 16.79 12.32
N ALA A 26 9.51 18.11 12.20
CA ALA A 26 8.31 18.81 11.72
C ALA A 26 7.97 18.42 10.27
N ALA A 27 8.97 18.28 9.38
CA ALA A 27 8.76 17.79 8.02
C ALA A 27 8.21 16.34 7.99
N THR A 28 8.72 15.48 8.89
CA THR A 28 8.24 14.10 9.03
C THR A 28 6.83 14.01 9.64
N ASP A 29 6.49 14.88 10.59
CA ASP A 29 5.16 14.90 11.19
C ASP A 29 4.12 15.39 10.17
N ASP A 30 4.48 16.41 9.37
CA ASP A 30 3.63 16.95 8.30
C ASP A 30 3.29 15.91 7.24
N ILE A 31 4.29 15.20 6.71
CA ILE A 31 4.04 14.14 5.71
C ILE A 31 3.20 13.00 6.29
N GLN A 32 3.36 12.65 7.58
CA GLN A 32 2.52 11.64 8.22
C GLN A 32 1.06 12.07 8.31
N ILE A 33 0.81 13.33 8.67
CA ILE A 33 -0.55 13.90 8.74
C ILE A 33 -1.16 13.95 7.33
N GLY A 34 -0.41 14.49 6.35
CA GLY A 34 -0.86 14.58 4.97
C GLY A 34 -1.19 13.20 4.38
N LEU A 35 -0.40 12.17 4.69
CA LEU A 35 -0.68 10.81 4.26
C LEU A 35 -1.93 10.23 4.92
N ALA A 36 -2.14 10.48 6.21
CA ALA A 36 -3.33 10.02 6.94
C ALA A 36 -4.61 10.68 6.40
N ASP A 37 -4.54 11.97 6.07
CA ASP A 37 -5.63 12.71 5.44
C ASP A 37 -5.89 12.22 4.02
N ALA A 38 -4.84 12.01 3.21
CA ALA A 38 -4.96 11.42 1.88
C ALA A 38 -5.57 10.01 1.93
N LEU A 39 -5.11 9.16 2.85
CA LEU A 39 -5.67 7.84 3.08
C LEU A 39 -7.15 7.93 3.48
N ARG A 40 -7.55 8.91 4.30
CA ARG A 40 -8.95 9.09 4.69
C ARG A 40 -9.83 9.57 3.54
N GLU A 41 -9.33 10.46 2.69
CA GLU A 41 -10.07 10.97 1.53
C GLU A 41 -10.20 9.92 0.43
N LYS A 42 -9.12 9.17 0.20
CA LYS A 42 -9.00 8.18 -0.87
C LYS A 42 -9.35 6.77 -0.42
N MET A 43 -9.59 6.53 0.88
CA MET A 43 -10.09 5.25 1.40
C MET A 43 -11.34 4.92 0.60
N PRO A 44 -11.25 3.96 -0.33
CA PRO A 44 -12.29 3.80 -1.31
C PRO A 44 -13.42 2.96 -0.68
N ASP A 45 -14.61 3.04 -1.26
CA ASP A 45 -15.58 1.93 -1.23
C ASP A 45 -15.05 0.69 -2.02
N GLY A 46 -13.76 0.67 -2.36
CA GLY A 46 -13.07 -0.29 -3.23
C GLY A 46 -11.96 -1.07 -2.51
N SER A 47 -11.37 -2.01 -3.23
CA SER A 47 -10.57 -3.09 -2.63
C SER A 47 -9.08 -2.81 -2.43
N HIS A 48 -8.53 -1.70 -2.96
CA HIS A 48 -7.09 -1.44 -2.84
C HIS A 48 -6.72 0.04 -3.00
N VAL A 49 -5.71 0.50 -2.26
CA VAL A 49 -4.99 1.76 -2.51
C VAL A 49 -3.59 1.71 -1.92
N ALA A 50 -2.60 2.24 -2.63
CA ALA A 50 -1.22 2.36 -2.16
C ALA A 50 -0.80 3.82 -1.96
N PHE A 51 -0.08 4.08 -0.88
CA PHE A 51 0.47 5.39 -0.52
C PHE A 51 1.95 5.26 -0.17
N ALA A 52 2.75 6.22 -0.59
CA ALA A 52 4.12 6.39 -0.13
C ALA A 52 4.46 7.86 0.09
N GLY A 53 5.39 8.11 1.01
CA GLY A 53 5.87 9.44 1.33
C GLY A 53 7.37 9.41 1.62
N THR A 54 8.10 10.42 1.15
CA THR A 54 9.52 10.59 1.45
C THR A 54 9.85 12.03 1.81
N VAL A 55 10.85 12.19 2.68
CA VAL A 55 11.46 13.48 3.03
C VAL A 55 12.94 13.39 2.74
N ALA A 56 13.48 14.30 1.94
CA ALA A 56 14.90 14.43 1.66
C ALA A 56 15.41 15.83 2.01
N ASP A 57 16.69 15.95 2.34
CA ASP A 57 17.35 17.25 2.40
C ASP A 57 17.64 17.80 0.99
N MET A 58 18.09 19.05 0.92
CA MET A 58 18.44 19.71 -0.34
C MET A 58 19.66 19.12 -1.05
N ASN A 59 20.45 18.27 -0.39
CA ASN A 59 21.55 17.53 -1.01
C ASN A 59 21.06 16.20 -1.61
N GLY A 60 19.76 15.91 -1.54
CA GLY A 60 19.16 14.67 -2.01
C GLY A 60 19.32 13.50 -1.04
N ARG A 61 19.78 13.74 0.20
CA ARG A 61 19.85 12.67 1.20
C ARG A 61 18.45 12.38 1.70
N LEU A 62 18.00 11.15 1.50
CA LEU A 62 16.74 10.66 2.06
C LEU A 62 16.83 10.63 3.60
N LEU A 63 15.97 11.40 4.25
CA LEU A 63 15.90 11.55 5.69
C LEU A 63 14.78 10.69 6.30
N TYR A 64 13.71 10.47 5.56
CA TYR A 64 12.55 9.70 6.00
C TYR A 64 11.82 9.08 4.80
N ARG A 65 11.25 7.89 5.01
CA ARG A 65 10.39 7.20 4.04
C ARG A 65 9.31 6.44 4.79
N MET A 66 8.10 6.48 4.27
CA MET A 66 6.96 5.68 4.72
C MET A 66 6.16 5.18 3.52
N SER A 67 5.42 4.10 3.73
CA SER A 67 4.45 3.58 2.77
C SER A 67 3.33 2.86 3.51
N ILE A 68 2.10 3.02 3.02
CA ILE A 68 0.91 2.34 3.50
C ILE A 68 0.24 1.68 2.29
N GLU A 69 -0.10 0.42 2.44
CA GLU A 69 -0.88 -0.31 1.45
C GLU A 69 -2.18 -0.76 2.11
N PHE A 70 -3.31 -0.34 1.56
CA PHE A 70 -4.62 -0.74 2.01
C PHE A 70 -5.20 -1.75 1.03
N ARG A 71 -5.74 -2.84 1.57
CA ARG A 71 -6.49 -3.85 0.81
C ARG A 71 -7.76 -4.18 1.59
N ALA A 72 -8.90 -4.10 0.92
CA ALA A 72 -10.21 -4.44 1.45
C ALA A 72 -10.89 -5.43 0.53
N GLN A 73 -11.82 -6.21 1.08
CA GLN A 73 -12.64 -7.11 0.30
C GLN A 73 -14.09 -6.97 0.77
N ASN A 74 -15.02 -7.01 -0.18
CA ASN A 74 -16.44 -7.10 0.14
C ASN A 74 -16.89 -8.56 0.34
N ALA A 75 -18.13 -8.77 0.79
CA ALA A 75 -18.64 -10.10 1.09
C ALA A 75 -18.68 -11.05 -0.13
N GLU A 76 -18.91 -10.50 -1.33
CA GLU A 76 -18.91 -11.28 -2.58
C GLU A 76 -17.49 -11.72 -2.95
N GLU A 77 -16.52 -10.81 -2.85
CA GLU A 77 -15.10 -11.11 -3.08
C GLU A 77 -14.58 -12.16 -2.09
N ILE A 78 -14.96 -12.07 -0.82
CA ILE A 78 -14.61 -13.07 0.20
C ILE A 78 -15.25 -14.43 -0.13
N ALA A 79 -16.52 -14.45 -0.53
CA ALA A 79 -17.22 -15.69 -0.87
C ALA A 79 -16.63 -16.35 -2.11
N GLU A 80 -16.29 -15.56 -3.13
CA GLU A 80 -15.68 -16.04 -4.36
C GLU A 80 -14.26 -16.57 -4.12
N GLU A 81 -13.45 -15.86 -3.32
CA GLU A 81 -12.12 -16.35 -2.93
C GLU A 81 -12.22 -17.70 -2.20
N SER A 82 -13.18 -17.85 -1.27
CA SER A 82 -13.43 -19.12 -0.58
C SER A 82 -13.83 -20.23 -1.55
N ARG A 83 -14.72 -19.95 -2.51
CA ARG A 83 -15.16 -20.92 -3.53
C ARG A 83 -14.00 -21.38 -4.41
N LEU A 84 -13.18 -20.44 -4.88
CA LEU A 84 -11.99 -20.74 -5.70
C LEU A 84 -10.96 -21.57 -4.93
N ALA A 85 -10.77 -21.28 -3.64
CA ALA A 85 -9.88 -22.07 -2.78
C ALA A 85 -10.38 -23.52 -2.63
N ASP A 86 -11.68 -23.71 -2.40
CA ASP A 86 -12.30 -25.04 -2.30
C ASP A 86 -12.21 -25.82 -3.62
N GLU A 87 -12.43 -25.17 -4.75
CA GLU A 87 -12.29 -25.79 -6.08
C GLU A 87 -10.85 -26.18 -6.38
N ALA A 88 -9.88 -25.33 -6.05
CA ALA A 88 -8.46 -25.65 -6.19
C ALA A 88 -8.08 -26.86 -5.32
N ALA A 89 -8.55 -26.92 -4.08
CA ALA A 89 -8.33 -28.06 -3.19
C ALA A 89 -8.95 -29.35 -3.75
N ALA A 90 -10.16 -29.30 -4.30
CA ALA A 90 -10.81 -30.43 -4.93
C ALA A 90 -10.07 -30.92 -6.19
N GLN A 91 -9.49 -30.00 -6.98
CA GLN A 91 -8.65 -30.33 -8.13
C GLN A 91 -7.35 -31.02 -7.72
N ILE A 92 -6.70 -30.56 -6.64
CA ILE A 92 -5.50 -31.22 -6.09
C ILE A 92 -5.85 -32.62 -5.60
N LEU A 93 -6.95 -32.80 -4.86
CA LEU A 93 -7.39 -34.11 -4.36
C LEU A 93 -7.70 -35.08 -5.50
N THR A 94 -8.38 -34.59 -6.55
CA THR A 94 -8.66 -35.38 -7.76
C THR A 94 -7.38 -35.73 -8.51
N GLY A 95 -6.43 -34.80 -8.60
CA GLY A 95 -5.10 -35.01 -9.17
C GLY A 95 -4.34 -36.10 -8.41
N LEU A 96 -4.28 -36.03 -7.08
CA LEU A 96 -3.64 -37.03 -6.23
C LEU A 96 -4.33 -38.40 -6.32
N GLY A 97 -5.66 -38.44 -6.38
CA GLY A 97 -6.42 -39.69 -6.56
C GLY A 97 -6.08 -40.43 -7.86
N LYS A 98 -5.72 -39.71 -8.94
CA LYS A 98 -5.27 -40.30 -10.20
C LYS A 98 -3.84 -40.85 -10.16
N TRP A 99 -3.01 -40.45 -9.19
CA TRP A 99 -1.65 -40.94 -9.00
C TRP A 99 -1.55 -42.13 -8.03
N VAL A 100 -2.60 -42.39 -7.24
CA VAL A 100 -2.63 -43.47 -6.22
C VAL A 100 -3.27 -44.77 -6.77
N ASP A 101 -3.56 -44.85 -8.07
CA ASP A 101 -4.02 -46.09 -8.72
C ASP A 101 -2.92 -46.68 -9.62
N PRO A 102 -1.96 -47.46 -9.06
CA PRO A 102 -1.07 -48.29 -9.85
C PRO A 102 -1.80 -49.61 -10.17
N ALA A 103 -2.45 -49.67 -11.33
CA ALA A 103 -2.75 -50.94 -11.98
C ALA A 103 -1.55 -51.40 -12.81
#